data_AF-A0A831LDZ6-F1
#
_entry.id   AF-A0A831LDZ6-F1
#
_cell.length_a   1.000
_cell.length_b   1.000
_cell.length_c   1.000
_cell.angle_alpha   90.00
_cell.angle_beta   90.00
_cell.angle_gamma   90.00
#
_symmetry.space_group_name_H-M   'P 1'
#
loop_
_entity.id
_entity.type
_entity.pdbx_description
1 polymer ?
#
loop_
_entity_poly.entity_id
_entity_poly.type
_entity_poly.pdbx_seq_one_letter_code
_entity_poly.pdbx_strand_id
1 'polypeptide(L)'
;MTDIKKHIGFDNEKYLQEQTVAILERVHRFNHRLYLEFGGKLMFDHHAARVLPGFDPNVKMRLLQKLKDKTDVILCIHAGDIERKKMRADFGITYDVDALKTIDDFREWG
;
A
#
# COMPACT_ATOMS: atom_id res chain seq x y z
N MET A 1 -27.32 20.77 15.17
CA MET A 1 -26.42 19.86 14.44
C MET A 1 -25.49 19.25 15.47
N THR A 2 -25.74 18.02 15.89
CA THR A 2 -24.94 17.29 16.87
C THR A 2 -23.65 16.84 16.21
N ASP A 3 -22.51 17.33 16.70
CA ASP A 3 -21.19 16.85 16.36
C ASP A 3 -21.07 15.39 16.82
N ILE A 4 -21.31 14.45 15.91
CA ILE A 4 -21.01 13.04 16.16
C ILE A 4 -19.48 12.95 16.21
N LYS A 5 -18.90 12.97 17.41
CA LYS A 5 -17.50 12.60 17.63
C LYS A 5 -17.28 11.26 16.92
N LYS A 6 -16.54 11.28 15.82
CA LYS A 6 -16.17 10.09 15.06
C LYS A 6 -15.34 9.22 15.99
N HIS A 7 -15.94 8.18 16.57
CA HIS A 7 -15.23 7.25 17.45
C HIS A 7 -14.09 6.61 16.64
N ILE A 8 -12.85 6.86 17.06
CA ILE A 8 -11.67 6.24 16.47
C ILE A 8 -11.68 4.76 16.91
N GLY A 9 -11.71 3.86 15.94
CA GLY A 9 -11.65 2.40 16.12
C GLY A 9 -10.37 1.77 15.57
N PHE A 10 -9.49 2.57 14.95
CA PHE A 10 -8.21 2.12 14.40
C PHE A 10 -7.09 3.11 14.76
N ASP A 11 -6.01 2.58 15.31
CA ASP A 11 -4.81 3.34 15.68
C ASP A 11 -3.70 3.09 14.66
N ASN A 12 -3.36 4.12 13.88
CA ASN A 12 -2.33 4.01 12.85
C ASN A 12 -0.92 3.84 13.44
N GLU A 13 -0.60 4.45 14.57
CA GLU A 13 0.74 4.35 15.15
C GLU A 13 0.97 2.95 15.71
N LYS A 14 -0.04 2.40 16.39
CA LYS A 14 -0.02 1.02 16.84
C LYS A 14 0.10 0.05 15.66
N TYR A 15 -0.69 0.24 14.60
CA TYR A 15 -0.58 -0.57 13.38
C TYR A 15 0.82 -0.50 12.76
N LEU A 16 1.38 0.71 12.61
CA LEU A 16 2.70 0.88 12.02
C LEU A 16 3.77 0.17 12.85
N GLN A 17 3.71 0.26 14.18
CA GLN A 17 4.63 -0.43 15.07
C GLN A 17 4.50 -1.96 14.95
N GLU A 18 3.30 -2.50 15.16
CA GLU A 18 3.06 -3.95 15.18
C GLU A 18 3.32 -4.58 13.82
N GLN A 19 2.89 -3.94 12.73
CA GLN A 19 3.08 -4.46 11.38
C GLN A 19 4.55 -4.41 10.94
N THR A 20 5.29 -3.37 11.33
CA THR A 20 6.75 -3.29 11.08
C THR A 20 7.47 -4.45 11.77
N VAL A 21 7.18 -4.68 13.06
CA VAL A 21 7.76 -5.78 13.83
C VAL A 21 7.42 -7.12 13.20
N ALA A 22 6.15 -7.37 12.87
CA ALA A 22 5.72 -8.63 12.28
C ALA A 22 6.38 -8.92 10.92
N ILE A 23 6.60 -7.90 10.08
CA ILE A 23 7.31 -8.06 8.80
C ILE A 23 8.78 -8.40 9.05
N LEU A 24 9.47 -7.68 9.93
CA LEU A 24 10.89 -7.91 10.22
C LEU A 24 11.11 -9.30 10.85
N GLU A 25 10.27 -9.70 11.80
CA GLU A 25 10.30 -11.06 12.37
C GLU A 25 10.09 -12.12 11.29
N ARG A 26 9.21 -11.87 10.31
CA ARG A 26 9.01 -12.78 9.19
C ARG A 26 10.26 -12.89 8.31
N VAL A 27 10.91 -11.77 8.01
CA VAL A 27 12.17 -11.74 7.23
C VAL A 27 13.27 -12.53 7.92
N HIS A 28 13.43 -12.37 9.25
CA HIS A 28 14.44 -13.10 10.02
C HIS A 28 14.25 -14.62 9.98
N ARG A 29 13.01 -15.10 9.79
CA ARG A 29 12.72 -16.54 9.66
C ARG A 29 13.12 -17.14 8.31
N PHE A 30 13.44 -16.32 7.31
CA PHE A 30 13.72 -16.77 5.93
C PHE A 30 15.09 -16.34 5.42
N ASN A 31 16.17 -16.67 6.15
CA ASN A 31 17.55 -16.33 5.75
C ASN A 31 17.72 -14.84 5.37
N HIS A 32 16.99 -13.95 6.04
CA HIS A 32 16.99 -12.51 5.81
C HIS A 32 16.54 -12.07 4.39
N ARG A 33 15.75 -12.89 3.68
CA ARG A 33 15.14 -12.54 2.40
C ARG A 33 13.67 -12.94 2.36
N LEU A 34 12.82 -12.00 1.97
CA LEU A 34 11.37 -12.22 1.84
C LEU A 34 10.87 -11.47 0.60
N TYR A 35 10.19 -12.18 -0.29
CA TYR A 35 9.35 -11.55 -1.30
C TYR A 35 7.94 -11.44 -0.71
N LEU A 36 7.49 -10.21 -0.47
CA LEU A 36 6.19 -9.91 0.12
C LEU A 36 5.27 -9.31 -0.95
N GLU A 37 4.17 -9.99 -1.23
CA GLU A 37 3.13 -9.48 -2.12
C GLU A 37 2.25 -8.47 -1.38
N PHE A 38 2.10 -7.27 -1.94
CA PHE A 38 1.11 -6.30 -1.50
C PHE A 38 -0.11 -6.34 -2.42
N GLY A 39 -1.12 -7.11 -2.01
CA GLY A 39 -2.41 -7.16 -2.70
C GLY A 39 -3.26 -5.91 -2.44
N GLY A 40 -4.03 -5.50 -3.46
CA GLY A 40 -4.99 -4.39 -3.35
C GLY A 40 -4.36 -3.00 -3.46
N LYS A 41 -5.05 -1.98 -2.93
CA LYS A 41 -4.60 -0.59 -2.98
C LYS A 41 -3.57 -0.31 -1.87
N LEU A 42 -2.40 0.18 -2.26
CA LEU A 42 -1.35 0.67 -1.35
C LEU A 42 -1.57 2.13 -0.94
N MET A 43 -2.03 2.93 -1.89
CA MET A 43 -2.39 4.34 -1.71
C MET A 43 -3.91 4.51 -1.86
N PHE A 44 -4.45 5.52 -1.21
CA PHE A 44 -5.86 5.90 -1.34
C PHE A 44 -6.83 4.76 -1.02
N ASP A 45 -6.53 3.95 0.01
CA ASP A 45 -7.42 2.87 0.47
C ASP A 45 -8.61 3.45 1.26
N HIS A 46 -9.47 4.14 0.52
CA HIS A 46 -10.70 4.74 1.06
C HIS A 46 -11.73 3.69 1.46
N HIS A 47 -11.59 2.43 1.01
CA HIS A 47 -12.42 1.35 1.50
C HIS A 47 -12.08 1.05 2.96
N ALA A 48 -10.81 0.77 3.26
CA ALA A 48 -10.36 0.54 4.63
C ALA A 48 -10.64 1.75 5.53
N ALA A 49 -10.42 2.98 5.06
CA ALA A 49 -10.69 4.19 5.84
C ALA A 49 -12.17 4.39 6.22
N ARG A 50 -13.12 3.87 5.41
CA ARG A 50 -14.55 3.87 5.77
C ARG A 50 -14.90 2.74 6.74
N VAL A 51 -14.28 1.57 6.58
CA VAL A 51 -14.56 0.37 7.36
C VAL A 51 -13.92 0.43 8.75
N LEU A 52 -12.74 1.04 8.86
CA LEU A 52 -11.92 1.13 10.07
C LEU A 52 -11.81 2.62 10.48
N PRO A 53 -12.68 3.12 11.37
CA PRO A 53 -12.68 4.53 11.76
C PRO A 53 -11.33 4.96 12.33
N GLY A 54 -10.64 5.87 11.63
CA GLY A 54 -9.30 6.32 12.00
C GLY A 54 -8.19 5.77 11.11
N PHE A 55 -8.45 4.76 10.28
CA PHE A 55 -7.46 4.25 9.31
C PHE A 55 -7.11 5.32 8.29
N ASP A 56 -5.82 5.63 8.20
CA ASP A 56 -5.26 6.54 7.19
C ASP A 56 -5.18 5.80 5.84
N PRO A 57 -5.83 6.29 4.77
CA PRO A 57 -5.81 5.65 3.44
C PRO A 57 -4.42 5.35 2.88
N ASN A 58 -3.37 6.01 3.39
CA ASN A 58 -1.98 5.86 2.97
C ASN A 58 -1.10 5.19 4.04
N VAL A 59 -1.67 4.59 5.09
CA VAL A 59 -0.88 3.99 6.18
C VAL A 59 0.04 2.86 5.71
N LYS A 60 -0.33 2.14 4.64
CA LYS A 60 0.53 1.11 4.03
C LYS A 60 1.78 1.71 3.37
N MET A 61 1.67 2.90 2.77
CA MET A 61 2.84 3.62 2.27
C MET A 61 3.74 4.09 3.42
N ARG A 62 3.15 4.60 4.50
CA ARG A 62 3.90 4.98 5.71
C ARG A 62 4.64 3.78 6.33
N LEU A 63 4.05 2.58 6.26
CA LEU A 63 4.69 1.33 6.66
C LEU A 63 5.91 1.02 5.78
N LEU A 64 5.76 1.12 4.44
CA LEU A 64 6.87 0.91 3.50
C LEU A 64 8.00 1.93 3.71
N GLN A 65 7.67 3.20 3.95
CA GLN A 65 8.67 4.23 4.28
C GLN A 65 9.48 3.91 5.53
N LYS A 66 8.88 3.31 6.57
CA LYS A 66 9.61 2.85 7.77
C LYS A 66 10.60 1.71 7.46
N LEU A 67 10.39 1.00 6.37
CA LEU A 67 11.19 -0.16 5.94
C LEU A 67 12.08 0.16 4.73
N LYS A 68 12.09 1.41 4.25
CA LYS A 68 12.69 1.79 2.96
C LYS A 68 14.17 1.42 2.81
N ASP A 69 14.95 1.55 3.89
CA ASP A 69 16.39 1.24 3.87
C ASP A 69 16.67 -0.27 3.80
N LYS A 70 15.63 -1.10 3.90
CA LYS A 70 15.69 -2.56 3.91
C LYS A 70 14.79 -3.21 2.85
N THR A 71 14.21 -2.42 1.94
CA THR A 71 13.19 -2.88 1.01
C THR A 71 13.51 -2.44 -0.42
N ASP A 72 13.39 -3.38 -1.35
CA ASP A 72 13.30 -3.10 -2.78
C ASP A 72 11.86 -3.32 -3.26
N VAL A 73 11.40 -2.52 -4.22
CA VAL A 73 10.05 -2.64 -4.80
C VAL A 73 10.13 -3.29 -6.17
N ILE A 74 9.37 -4.37 -6.36
CA ILE A 74 9.19 -5.03 -7.65
C ILE A 74 7.75 -4.79 -8.10
N LEU A 75 7.59 -4.13 -9.25
CA LEU A 75 6.28 -3.90 -9.86
C LEU A 75 6.01 -4.96 -10.94
N CYS A 76 4.93 -5.72 -10.77
CA CYS A 76 4.52 -6.76 -11.71
C CYS A 76 3.41 -6.24 -12.65
N ILE A 77 3.59 -6.44 -13.96
CA ILE A 77 2.58 -6.14 -14.98
C ILE A 77 2.42 -7.32 -15.94
N HIS A 78 1.18 -7.63 -16.30
CA HIS A 78 0.86 -8.75 -17.21
C HIS A 78 0.96 -8.31 -18.67
N ALA A 79 1.81 -8.96 -19.47
CA ALA A 79 2.03 -8.61 -20.87
C ALA A 79 0.75 -8.62 -21.71
N GLY A 80 -0.13 -9.60 -21.52
CA GLY A 80 -1.41 -9.67 -22.24
C GLY A 80 -2.38 -8.53 -21.89
N ASP A 81 -2.24 -7.92 -20.70
CA ASP A 81 -3.06 -6.77 -20.31
C ASP A 81 -2.55 -5.48 -21.00
N ILE A 82 -1.25 -5.39 -21.26
CA ILE A 82 -0.64 -4.32 -22.07
C ILE A 82 -1.11 -4.45 -23.52
N GLU A 83 -0.98 -5.64 -24.13
CA GLU A 83 -1.38 -5.88 -25.51
C GLU A 83 -2.85 -5.54 -25.77
N ARG A 84 -3.73 -5.87 -24.82
CA ARG A 84 -5.17 -5.62 -24.91
C ARG A 84 -5.56 -4.18 -24.52
N LYS A 85 -4.61 -3.33 -24.13
CA LYS A 85 -4.86 -2.00 -23.57
C LYS A 85 -5.92 -2.04 -22.47
N LYS A 86 -5.80 -3.01 -21.57
CA LYS A 86 -6.77 -3.20 -20.49
C LYS A 86 -6.87 -1.91 -19.68
N MET A 87 -8.10 -1.51 -19.38
CA MET A 87 -8.39 -0.29 -18.62
C MET A 87 -8.49 -0.60 -17.13
N ARG A 88 -7.85 0.23 -16.31
CA ARG A 88 -8.05 0.23 -14.85
C ARG A 88 -9.26 1.09 -14.52
N ALA A 89 -10.32 0.45 -14.03
CA ALA A 89 -11.62 1.11 -13.80
C ALA A 89 -11.55 2.26 -12.78
N ASP A 90 -10.63 2.20 -11.81
CA ASP A 90 -10.49 3.23 -10.77
C ASP A 90 -10.06 4.60 -11.31
N PHE A 91 -9.19 4.63 -12.32
CA PHE A 91 -8.55 5.86 -12.81
C PHE A 91 -8.86 6.15 -14.29
N GLY A 92 -9.44 5.20 -15.02
CA GLY A 92 -9.73 5.36 -16.44
C GLY A 92 -8.46 5.46 -17.29
N ILE A 93 -7.35 4.86 -16.86
CA ILE A 93 -6.09 4.76 -17.61
C ILE A 93 -5.76 3.29 -17.89
N THR A 94 -4.90 3.05 -18.89
CA THR A 94 -4.43 1.71 -19.24
C THR A 94 -3.40 1.20 -18.22
N TYR A 95 -3.24 -0.11 -18.12
CA TYR A 95 -2.34 -0.74 -17.13
C TYR A 95 -0.86 -0.37 -17.31
N ASP A 96 -0.39 -0.12 -18.53
CA ASP A 96 0.96 0.35 -18.82
C ASP A 96 1.22 1.77 -18.29
N VAL A 97 0.27 2.69 -18.49
CA VAL A 97 0.31 4.05 -17.94
C VAL A 97 0.21 4.01 -16.42
N ASP A 98 -0.66 3.15 -15.89
CA ASP A 98 -0.83 2.95 -14.45
C ASP A 98 0.45 2.44 -13.77
N ALA A 99 1.20 1.55 -14.44
CA ALA A 99 2.48 1.07 -13.94
C ALA A 99 3.52 2.19 -13.88
N LEU A 100 3.64 3.01 -14.93
CA LEU A 100 4.56 4.17 -14.93
C LEU A 100 4.17 5.18 -13.84
N LYS A 101 2.87 5.51 -13.74
CA LYS A 101 2.36 6.39 -12.69
C LYS A 101 2.68 5.84 -11.30
N THR A 102 2.50 4.53 -11.08
CA THR A 102 2.79 3.88 -9.80
C THR A 102 4.27 4.01 -9.45
N ILE A 103 5.18 3.86 -10.42
CA ILE A 103 6.62 4.07 -10.21
C ILE A 103 6.92 5.49 -9.75
N ASP A 104 6.30 6.48 -10.40
CA ASP A 104 6.50 7.89 -10.06
C ASP A 104 5.91 8.22 -8.68
N ASP A 105 4.70 7.73 -8.38
CA ASP A 105 4.10 7.85 -7.05
C ASP A 105 5.02 7.27 -5.96
N PHE A 106 5.62 6.09 -6.17
CA PHE A 106 6.57 5.52 -5.21
C PHE A 106 7.80 6.40 -5.00
N ARG A 107 8.33 7.01 -6.08
CA ARG A 107 9.49 7.91 -6.00
C ARG A 107 9.19 9.17 -5.21
N GLU A 108 7.97 9.71 -5.32
CA GLU A 108 7.55 10.90 -4.58
C GLU A 108 7.47 10.66 -3.07
N TRP A 109 7.12 9.43 -2.66
CA TRP A 109 7.05 9.06 -1.25
C TRP A 109 8.44 8.75 -0.64
N GLY A 110 9.46 8.49 -1.47
CA GLY A 110 10.84 8.23 -1.03
C GLY A 110 10.99 7.02 -0.11
#